data_AF-S4P7F2-F1
#
_entry.id   AF-S4P7F2-F1
#
_cell.length_a   1.000
_cell.length_b   1.000
_cell.length_c   1.000
_cell.angle_alpha   90.00
_cell.angle_beta   90.00
_cell.angle_gamma   90.00
#
_symmetry.space_group_name_H-M   'P 1'
#
loop_
_entity.id
_entity.type
_entity.pdbx_description
1 polymer ?
#
loop_
_entity_poly.entity_id
_entity_poly.type
_entity_poly.pdbx_seq_one_letter_code
_entity_poly.pdbx_strand_id
1 'polypeptide(L)'
;VELSNPGPPPSRKKKKLEPSEICQQLYDIIRSYKKEDGTLLCDSFIRAPKRRQEPQYYEVVSQPIDLLRVQQKLKTDTYEDIEELTADIELLVNNAKAFYKHDSEEYKDAIELWKLYGKHRNALESGEELKTPKSSRNGSSSRRSDVAEDVS
;
A
#
# COMPACT_ATOMS: atom_id res chain seq x y z
N VAL A 1 -39.29 -35.94 29.09
CA VAL A 1 -37.96 -35.29 29.08
C VAL A 1 -37.59 -35.04 27.63
N GLU A 2 -38.01 -33.90 27.09
CA GLU A 2 -37.68 -33.53 25.71
C GLU A 2 -36.37 -32.73 25.74
N LEU A 3 -35.31 -33.35 25.23
CA LEU A 3 -33.97 -32.77 25.20
C LEU A 3 -33.91 -31.76 24.04
N SER A 4 -34.14 -30.49 24.36
CA SER A 4 -33.95 -29.37 23.44
C SER A 4 -32.48 -29.25 23.06
N ASN A 5 -32.15 -29.67 21.84
CA ASN A 5 -30.81 -29.53 21.29
C ASN A 5 -30.57 -28.04 20.93
N PRO A 6 -29.52 -27.38 21.41
CA PRO A 6 -29.20 -26.02 20.99
C PRO A 6 -28.74 -26.06 19.53
N GLY A 7 -29.43 -25.33 18.66
CA GLY A 7 -29.07 -25.20 17.25
C GLY A 7 -27.63 -24.67 17.09
N PRO A 8 -26.96 -25.00 15.96
CA PRO A 8 -25.60 -24.55 15.71
C PRO A 8 -25.51 -23.02 15.74
N PRO A 9 -24.39 -22.45 16.26
CA PRO A 9 -24.22 -21.01 16.34
C PRO A 9 -24.26 -20.40 14.93
N PRO A 10 -24.80 -19.17 14.77
CA PRO A 10 -24.83 -18.52 13.47
C PRO A 10 -23.41 -18.38 12.93
N SER A 11 -23.15 -19.04 11.81
CA SER A 11 -21.89 -18.90 11.08
C SER A 11 -21.66 -17.42 10.79
N ARG A 12 -20.59 -16.84 11.37
CA ARG A 12 -20.21 -15.44 11.10
C ARG A 12 -20.05 -15.26 9.59
N LYS A 13 -21.03 -14.63 8.95
CA LYS A 13 -20.89 -14.18 7.56
C LYS A 13 -19.75 -13.16 7.56
N LYS A 14 -18.63 -13.48 6.91
CA LYS A 14 -17.57 -12.51 6.63
C LYS A 14 -18.23 -11.34 5.90
N LYS A 15 -18.23 -10.14 6.48
CA LYS A 15 -18.71 -8.94 5.79
C LYS A 15 -17.81 -8.73 4.58
N LYS A 16 -18.41 -8.59 3.40
CA LYS A 16 -17.68 -8.14 2.20
C LYS A 16 -17.21 -6.72 2.52
N LEU A 17 -15.92 -6.42 2.32
CA LEU A 17 -15.40 -5.08 2.53
C LEU A 17 -16.04 -4.14 1.50
N GLU A 18 -16.33 -2.91 1.91
CA GLU A 18 -16.83 -1.88 1.00
C GLU A 18 -15.72 -1.45 0.03
N PRO A 19 -16.03 -1.04 -1.21
CA PRO A 19 -15.01 -0.64 -2.20
C PRO A 19 -14.03 0.42 -1.68
N SER A 20 -14.52 1.42 -0.95
CA SER A 20 -13.69 2.47 -0.33
C SER A 20 -12.70 1.91 0.69
N GLU A 21 -13.09 0.92 1.50
CA GLU A 21 -12.20 0.24 2.45
C GLU A 21 -11.12 -0.57 1.73
N ILE A 22 -11.47 -1.22 0.61
CA ILE A 22 -10.51 -1.96 -0.22
C ILE A 22 -9.51 -0.98 -0.85
N CYS A 23 -9.99 0.12 -1.42
CA CYS A 23 -9.17 1.17 -2.02
C CYS A 23 -8.19 1.76 -0.99
N GLN A 24 -8.67 2.05 0.21
CA GLN A 24 -7.84 2.56 1.31
C GLN A 24 -6.76 1.54 1.71
N GLN A 25 -7.13 0.26 1.89
CA GLN A 25 -6.17 -0.79 2.24
C GLN A 25 -5.10 -0.99 1.16
N LEU A 26 -5.47 -0.98 -0.12
CA LEU A 26 -4.52 -1.08 -1.22
C LEU A 26 -3.52 0.07 -1.24
N TYR A 27 -3.99 1.29 -1.01
CA TYR A 27 -3.12 2.46 -0.91
C TYR A 27 -2.16 2.37 0.29
N ASP A 28 -2.64 1.92 1.45
CA ASP A 28 -1.82 1.79 2.65
C ASP A 28 -0.73 0.70 2.49
N ILE A 29 -1.05 -0.39 1.78
CA ILE A 29 -0.08 -1.41 1.42
C ILE A 29 1.03 -0.81 0.55
N ILE A 30 0.69 -0.06 -0.49
CA ILE A 30 1.68 0.62 -1.34
C ILE A 30 2.54 1.57 -0.51
N ARG A 31 1.94 2.38 0.38
CA ARG A 31 2.66 3.40 1.16
C ARG A 31 3.56 2.86 2.26
N SER A 32 3.38 1.60 2.66
CA SER A 32 4.10 0.99 3.78
C SER A 32 5.03 -0.15 3.38
N TYR A 33 4.99 -0.59 2.12
CA TYR A 33 5.86 -1.66 1.63
C TYR A 33 7.32 -1.21 1.60
N LYS A 34 8.16 -1.95 2.33
CA LYS A 34 9.60 -1.75 2.41
C LYS A 34 10.33 -2.76 1.54
N LYS A 35 11.28 -2.28 0.76
CA LYS A 35 12.24 -3.09 0.01
C LYS A 35 13.26 -3.72 0.98
N GLU A 36 14.07 -4.65 0.47
CA GLU A 36 15.08 -5.36 1.26
C GLU A 36 16.15 -4.43 1.87
N ASP A 37 16.46 -3.33 1.18
CA ASP A 37 17.38 -2.29 1.64
C ASP A 37 16.78 -1.35 2.70
N GLY A 38 15.50 -1.53 3.05
CA GLY A 38 14.77 -0.74 4.04
C GLY A 38 14.11 0.53 3.51
N THR A 39 14.32 0.89 2.24
CA THR A 39 13.63 2.01 1.58
C THR A 39 12.18 1.65 1.25
N LEU A 40 11.33 2.65 0.99
CA LEU A 40 9.95 2.39 0.60
C LEU A 40 9.87 2.27 -0.92
N LEU A 41 9.19 1.23 -1.39
CA LEU A 41 8.97 1.01 -2.83
C LEU A 41 8.26 2.19 -3.50
N CYS A 42 7.47 2.95 -2.73
CA CYS A 42 6.71 4.06 -3.24
C CYS A 42 7.46 5.40 -3.32
N ASP A 43 8.71 5.49 -2.84
CA ASP A 43 9.40 6.77 -2.60
C ASP A 43 9.47 7.65 -3.88
N SER A 44 9.81 7.06 -5.02
CA SER A 44 9.87 7.76 -6.32
C SER A 44 8.51 8.17 -6.89
N PHE A 45 7.41 7.67 -6.31
CA PHE A 45 6.05 7.92 -6.81
C PHE A 45 5.22 8.82 -5.89
N ILE A 46 5.80 9.28 -4.76
CA ILE A 46 5.11 10.18 -3.82
C ILE A 46 4.69 11.47 -4.52
N ARG A 47 5.57 12.04 -5.34
CA ARG A 47 5.29 13.30 -6.05
C ARG A 47 5.84 13.24 -7.47
N ALA A 48 5.02 13.59 -8.44
CA ALA A 48 5.47 13.67 -9.83
C ALA A 48 6.52 14.78 -9.97
N PRO A 49 7.48 14.64 -10.91
CA PRO A 49 8.43 15.69 -11.23
C PRO A 49 7.76 17.03 -11.47
N LYS A 50 8.35 18.13 -11.00
CA LYS A 50 7.78 19.46 -11.27
C LYS A 50 8.11 19.89 -12.69
N ARG A 51 7.12 20.31 -13.47
CA ARG A 51 7.30 20.79 -14.86
C ARG A 51 8.39 21.83 -15.07
N ARG A 52 8.64 22.70 -14.09
CA ARG A 52 9.71 23.72 -14.16
C ARG A 52 11.11 23.15 -13.95
N GLN A 53 11.22 22.03 -13.24
CA GLN A 53 12.49 21.39 -12.90
C GLN A 53 12.84 20.28 -13.87
N GLU A 54 11.82 19.58 -14.40
CA GLU A 54 11.98 18.46 -15.31
C GLU A 54 10.95 18.54 -16.44
N PRO A 55 11.13 19.47 -17.40
CA PRO A 55 10.19 19.68 -18.49
C PRO A 55 10.08 18.45 -19.41
N GLN A 56 11.17 17.70 -19.61
CA GLN A 56 11.21 16.51 -20.46
C GLN A 56 10.22 15.42 -20.00
N TYR A 57 9.94 15.35 -18.69
CA TYR A 57 8.92 14.44 -18.16
C TYR A 57 7.56 14.70 -18.83
N TYR A 58 7.21 15.96 -19.04
CA TYR A 58 5.93 16.39 -19.59
C TYR A 58 5.89 16.39 -21.13
N GLU A 59 7.03 16.14 -21.78
CA GLU A 59 7.08 15.84 -23.22
C GLU A 59 6.67 14.39 -23.50
N VAL A 60 6.97 13.49 -22.55
CA VAL A 60 6.66 12.06 -22.63
C VAL A 60 5.32 11.72 -21.96
N VAL A 61 5.08 12.28 -20.77
CA VAL A 61 3.91 11.99 -19.93
C VAL A 61 2.83 13.05 -20.13
N SER A 62 1.73 12.63 -20.76
CA SER A 62 0.58 13.50 -21.06
C SER A 62 -0.33 13.76 -19.85
N GLN A 63 -0.49 12.76 -18.97
CA GLN A 63 -1.37 12.83 -17.79
C GLN A 63 -0.58 12.50 -16.52
N PRO A 64 0.14 13.47 -15.93
CA PRO A 64 0.88 13.27 -14.69
C PRO A 64 -0.05 12.91 -13.53
N ILE A 65 0.37 11.93 -12.74
CA ILE A 65 -0.28 11.55 -11.48
C ILE A 65 0.79 11.14 -10.47
N ASP A 66 0.49 11.28 -9.18
CA ASP A 66 1.33 10.85 -8.08
C ASP A 66 0.50 10.33 -6.91
N LEU A 67 1.17 9.69 -5.94
CA LEU A 67 0.48 9.11 -4.79
C LEU A 67 -0.15 10.17 -3.87
N LEU A 68 0.32 11.41 -3.89
CA LEU A 68 -0.36 12.51 -3.18
C LEU A 68 -1.71 12.82 -3.83
N ARG A 69 -1.80 12.82 -5.16
CA ARG A 69 -3.07 12.98 -5.89
C ARG A 69 -4.01 11.81 -5.64
N VAL A 70 -3.50 10.57 -5.67
CA VAL A 70 -4.29 9.37 -5.34
C VAL A 70 -4.82 9.44 -3.91
N GLN A 71 -3.99 9.84 -2.94
CA GLN A 71 -4.41 10.04 -1.55
C GLN A 71 -5.51 11.10 -1.42
N GLN A 72 -5.40 12.19 -2.18
CA GLN A 72 -6.42 13.22 -2.18
C GLN A 72 -7.75 12.67 -2.67
N LYS A 73 -7.76 11.93 -3.80
CA LYS A 73 -8.96 11.31 -4.36
C LYS A 73 -9.62 10.30 -3.40
N LEU A 74 -8.82 9.52 -2.65
CA LEU A 74 -9.32 8.64 -1.58
C LEU A 74 -10.05 9.43 -0.48
N LYS A 75 -9.46 10.55 -0.03
CA LYS A 75 -10.04 11.37 1.06
C LYS A 75 -11.30 12.14 0.66
N THR A 76 -11.51 12.33 -0.63
CA THR A 76 -12.68 13.04 -1.18
C THR A 76 -13.73 12.08 -1.73
N ASP A 77 -13.69 10.79 -1.33
CA ASP A 77 -14.60 9.72 -1.77
C ASP A 77 -14.80 9.69 -3.29
N THR A 78 -13.74 10.00 -4.05
CA THR A 78 -13.79 10.09 -5.51
C THR A 78 -13.57 8.73 -6.18
N TYR A 79 -13.26 7.69 -5.41
CA TYR A 79 -13.18 6.33 -5.91
C TYR A 79 -14.45 5.60 -5.48
N GLU A 80 -15.42 5.51 -6.39
CA GLU A 80 -16.69 4.83 -6.15
C GLU A 80 -16.54 3.30 -6.23
N ASP A 81 -15.54 2.84 -6.99
CA ASP A 81 -15.14 1.44 -7.12
C ASP A 81 -13.62 1.23 -7.12
N ILE A 82 -13.18 -0.02 -7.21
CA ILE A 82 -11.76 -0.42 -7.16
C ILE A 82 -11.08 -0.18 -8.51
N GLU A 83 -11.85 -0.19 -9.59
CA GLU A 83 -11.44 -0.02 -10.96
C GLU A 83 -10.91 1.40 -11.21
N GLU A 84 -11.56 2.42 -10.64
CA GLU A 84 -11.08 3.80 -10.72
C GLU A 84 -9.73 3.99 -10.02
N LEU A 85 -9.52 3.37 -8.85
CA LEU A 85 -8.21 3.34 -8.20
C LEU A 85 -7.20 2.58 -9.05
N THR A 86 -7.61 1.43 -9.61
CA THR A 86 -6.74 0.60 -10.47
C THR A 86 -6.23 1.41 -11.65
N ALA A 87 -7.11 2.18 -12.31
CA ALA A 87 -6.76 3.02 -13.45
C ALA A 87 -5.72 4.09 -13.08
N ASP A 88 -5.87 4.73 -11.92
CA ASP A 88 -4.91 5.75 -11.45
C ASP A 88 -3.55 5.13 -11.06
N ILE A 89 -3.54 3.95 -10.42
CA ILE A 89 -2.31 3.23 -10.10
C ILE A 89 -1.62 2.71 -11.38
N GLU A 90 -2.39 2.21 -12.35
CA GLU A 90 -1.87 1.80 -13.64
C GLU A 90 -1.29 2.99 -14.41
N LEU A 91 -1.96 4.15 -14.41
CA LEU A 91 -1.47 5.39 -15.00
C LEU A 91 -0.15 5.82 -14.36
N LEU A 92 -0.05 5.78 -13.03
CA LEU A 92 1.18 6.07 -12.29
C LEU A 92 2.35 5.18 -12.76
N VAL A 93 2.12 3.86 -12.83
CA VAL A 93 3.11 2.87 -13.28
C VAL A 93 3.49 3.08 -14.74
N ASN A 94 2.52 3.31 -15.62
CA ASN A 94 2.77 3.50 -17.05
C ASN A 94 3.52 4.80 -17.33
N ASN A 95 3.22 5.88 -16.62
CA ASN A 95 3.97 7.13 -16.70
C ASN A 95 5.44 6.94 -16.31
N ALA A 96 5.68 6.22 -15.20
CA ALA A 96 7.04 5.90 -14.78
C ALA A 96 7.78 5.07 -15.85
N LYS A 97 7.13 4.02 -16.37
CA LYS A 97 7.71 3.17 -17.41
C LYS A 97 7.95 3.87 -18.74
N ALA A 98 7.14 4.89 -19.07
CA ALA A 98 7.30 5.66 -20.29
C ALA A 98 8.51 6.61 -20.22
N PHE A 99 8.75 7.20 -19.05
CA PHE A 99 9.80 8.20 -18.87
C PHE A 99 11.15 7.59 -18.46
N TYR A 100 11.15 6.67 -17.50
CA TYR A 100 12.37 6.08 -16.95
C TYR A 100 12.88 4.91 -17.80
N LYS A 101 14.20 4.71 -17.79
CA LYS A 101 14.84 3.61 -18.52
C LYS A 101 14.63 2.28 -17.82
N HIS A 102 14.59 1.19 -18.59
CA HIS A 102 14.32 -0.14 -18.06
C HIS A 102 15.32 -0.64 -17.00
N ASP A 103 16.54 -0.12 -17.02
CA ASP A 103 17.61 -0.44 -16.07
C ASP A 103 17.60 0.43 -14.81
N SER A 104 16.82 1.52 -14.80
CA SER A 104 16.71 2.43 -13.66
C SER A 104 15.93 1.80 -12.51
N GLU A 105 16.14 2.36 -11.31
CA GLU A 105 15.45 1.91 -10.10
C GLU A 105 13.95 2.21 -10.17
N GLU A 106 13.57 3.39 -10.65
CA GLU A 106 12.18 3.84 -10.77
C GLU A 106 11.36 2.94 -11.70
N TYR A 107 11.95 2.46 -12.80
CA TYR A 107 11.28 1.54 -13.71
C TYR A 107 11.05 0.17 -13.06
N LYS A 108 12.06 -0.35 -12.33
CA LYS A 108 11.96 -1.62 -11.60
C LYS A 108 10.94 -1.52 -10.47
N ASP A 109 10.97 -0.43 -9.72
CA ASP A 109 10.04 -0.14 -8.63
C ASP A 109 8.60 -0.03 -9.18
N ALA A 110 8.40 0.56 -10.37
CA ALA A 110 7.07 0.64 -10.99
C ALA A 110 6.51 -0.75 -11.34
N ILE A 111 7.36 -1.67 -11.81
CA ILE A 111 6.97 -3.07 -12.07
C ILE A 111 6.62 -3.79 -10.77
N GLU A 112 7.45 -3.64 -9.73
CA GLU A 112 7.20 -4.29 -8.44
C GLU A 112 5.93 -3.74 -7.77
N LEU A 113 5.69 -2.43 -7.85
CA LEU A 113 4.48 -1.78 -7.35
C LEU A 113 3.23 -2.34 -8.02
N TRP A 114 3.24 -2.51 -9.36
CA TRP A 114 2.11 -3.11 -10.07
C TRP A 114 1.84 -4.55 -9.65
N LYS A 115 2.89 -5.36 -9.47
CA LYS A 115 2.77 -6.74 -8.98
C LYS A 115 2.22 -6.79 -7.57
N LEU A 116 2.73 -5.93 -6.68
CA LEU A 116 2.25 -5.81 -5.30
C LEU A 116 0.76 -5.44 -5.28
N TYR A 117 0.37 -4.42 -6.04
CA TYR A 117 -1.01 -3.97 -6.15
C TYR A 117 -1.94 -5.10 -6.61
N GLY A 118 -1.65 -5.75 -7.74
CA GLY A 118 -2.48 -6.82 -8.29
C GLY A 118 -2.62 -8.02 -7.35
N LYS A 119 -1.52 -8.41 -6.68
CA LYS A 119 -1.55 -9.49 -5.68
C LYS A 119 -2.50 -9.17 -4.52
N HIS A 120 -2.43 -7.95 -3.98
CA HIS A 120 -3.24 -7.56 -2.84
C HIS A 120 -4.69 -7.28 -3.21
N ARG A 121 -4.94 -6.72 -4.40
CA ARG A 121 -6.30 -6.53 -4.94
C ARG A 121 -7.03 -7.87 -5.01
N ASN A 122 -6.44 -8.86 -5.68
CA ASN A 122 -7.05 -10.18 -5.85
C ASN A 122 -7.40 -10.85 -4.52
N ALA A 123 -6.53 -10.73 -3.51
CA ALA A 123 -6.77 -11.32 -2.20
C ALA A 123 -7.88 -10.62 -1.40
N LEU A 124 -7.95 -9.29 -1.48
CA LEU A 124 -9.02 -8.52 -0.84
C LEU A 124 -10.38 -8.81 -1.49
N GLU A 125 -10.41 -9.01 -2.82
CA GLU A 125 -11.62 -9.40 -3.54
C GLU A 125 -12.03 -10.87 -3.27
N SER A 126 -11.07 -11.79 -3.11
CA SER A 126 -11.34 -13.20 -2.79
C SER A 126 -11.66 -13.46 -1.31
N GLY A 127 -11.41 -12.49 -0.43
CA GLY A 127 -11.57 -12.64 1.02
C GLY A 127 -10.52 -13.56 1.65
N GLU A 128 -9.39 -13.76 0.97
CA GLU A 128 -8.22 -14.48 1.47
C GLU A 128 -7.32 -13.54 2.27
N GLU A 129 -6.95 -13.96 3.48
CA GLU A 129 -6.06 -13.20 4.34
C GLU A 129 -4.62 -13.38 3.86
N LEU A 130 -4.05 -12.38 3.18
CA LEU A 130 -2.62 -12.38 2.87
C LEU A 130 -1.84 -12.26 4.17
N LYS A 131 -1.02 -13.27 4.47
CA LYS A 131 0.05 -13.15 5.46
C LYS A 131 1.04 -12.11 4.93
N THR A 132 0.88 -10.86 5.33
CA THR A 132 1.93 -9.86 5.14
C THR A 132 3.22 -10.42 5.77
N PRO A 133 4.37 -10.37 5.07
CA PRO A 133 5.62 -10.71 5.71
C PRO A 133 5.83 -9.72 6.85
N LYS A 134 5.60 -10.19 8.09
CA LYS A 134 5.90 -9.45 9.30
C LYS A 134 7.41 -9.29 9.34
N SER A 135 7.91 -8.11 8.98
CA SER A 135 9.20 -7.66 9.48
C SER A 135 9.14 -7.80 11.01
N SER A 136 10.01 -8.67 11.52
CA SER A 136 10.15 -9.00 12.93
C SER A 136 10.13 -7.73 13.79
N ARG A 137 9.08 -7.58 14.60
CA ARG A 137 9.11 -6.68 15.76
C ARG A 137 9.48 -7.55 16.94
N ASN A 138 10.78 -7.81 17.13
CA ASN A 138 11.25 -8.29 18.40
C ASN A 138 11.05 -7.19 19.43
N GLY A 139 10.19 -7.48 20.41
CA GLY A 139 10.07 -6.67 21.61
C GLY A 139 11.32 -6.83 22.46
N SER A 140 11.78 -5.71 23.00
CA SER A 140 12.64 -5.67 24.17
C SER A 140 12.10 -4.62 25.13
N SER A 141 11.10 -5.01 25.91
CA SER A 141 10.83 -4.40 27.21
C SER A 141 11.68 -5.10 28.26
N SER A 142 12.76 -4.45 28.69
CA SER A 142 13.47 -4.66 29.96
C SER A 142 14.63 -3.66 30.01
N ARG A 143 15.03 -3.04 31.11
CA ARG A 143 14.60 -2.95 32.50
C ARG A 143 15.47 -1.81 33.06
N ARG A 144 14.91 -1.08 34.02
CA ARG A 144 15.61 -0.11 34.89
C ARG A 144 17.02 -0.56 35.29
N SER A 145 17.94 0.40 35.34
CA SER A 145 19.06 0.37 36.27
C SER A 145 19.31 1.78 36.78
N ASP A 146 18.90 1.99 38.02
CA ASP A 146 19.26 3.10 38.89
C ASP A 146 20.79 3.25 38.96
N VAL A 147 21.27 4.49 38.84
CA VAL A 147 22.65 4.87 39.15
C VAL A 147 22.68 5.23 40.64
N ALA A 148 23.42 4.45 41.44
CA ALA A 148 23.82 4.83 42.78
C ALA A 148 25.21 5.47 42.70
N GLU A 149 25.32 6.70 43.18
CA GLU A 149 26.57 7.36 43.52
C GLU A 149 27.21 6.66 44.72
N ASP A 150 28.47 6.25 44.58
CA ASP A 150 29.43 6.16 45.69
C ASP A 150 30.84 6.13 45.10
N VAL A 151 31.60 7.20 45.30
CA VAL A 151 33.07 7.13 45.25
C VAL A 151 33.62 7.95 46.40
N SER A 152 34.43 7.27 47.20
CA SER A 152 35.11 7.73 48.41
C SER A 152 36.16 8.80 48.15
#